data_AF-A0A7Z9MT40-F1
#
_entry.id   AF-A0A7Z9MT40-F1
#
_cell.length_a   1.000
_cell.length_b   1.000
_cell.length_c   1.000
_cell.angle_alpha   90.00
_cell.angle_beta   90.00
_cell.angle_gamma   90.00
#
_symmetry.space_group_name_H-M   'P 1'
#
loop_
_entity.id
_entity.type
_entity.pdbx_description
1 polymer ?
#
loop_
_entity_poly.entity_id
_entity_poly.type
_entity_poly.pdbx_seq_one_letter_code
_entity_poly.pdbx_strand_id
1 'polypeptide(L)'
;MIKIGASTKIEEISKKKKTSSENKVGVKPAQNIMQGTHRPEVVDAKVYKLKSAFVKNSVFITLSYVNDFDVIRPIEIFINSKDLT
;
A
#
# COMPACT_ATOMS: atom_id res chain seq x y z
N MET A 1 -18.51 -11.09 -0.92
CA MET A 1 -18.02 -11.29 0.46
C MET A 1 -17.01 -12.42 0.46
N ILE A 2 -15.72 -12.12 0.62
CA ILE A 2 -14.66 -13.14 0.64
C ILE A 2 -14.59 -13.71 2.06
N LYS A 3 -14.70 -15.04 2.19
CA LYS A 3 -14.58 -15.75 3.47
C LYS A 3 -13.18 -16.33 3.58
N ILE A 4 -12.44 -15.92 4.61
CA ILE A 4 -11.12 -16.49 4.93
C ILE A 4 -11.32 -17.78 5.73
N GLY A 5 -10.70 -18.88 5.30
CA GLY A 5 -10.82 -20.18 5.93
C GLY A 5 -10.08 -20.26 7.27
N ALA A 6 -10.65 -20.98 8.23
CA ALA A 6 -10.22 -21.04 9.64
C ALA A 6 -8.77 -21.51 9.89
N SER A 7 -8.08 -22.03 8.86
CA SER A 7 -6.70 -22.55 8.97
C SER A 7 -5.64 -21.61 8.40
N THR A 8 -5.99 -20.40 7.97
CA THR A 8 -5.02 -19.45 7.43
C THR A 8 -4.26 -18.72 8.54
N LYS A 9 -2.97 -19.06 8.72
CA LYS A 9 -2.05 -18.30 9.58
C LYS A 9 -1.54 -17.08 8.83
N ILE A 10 -1.85 -15.90 9.36
CA ILE A 10 -1.32 -14.61 8.90
C ILE A 10 -0.15 -14.27 9.82
N GLU A 11 1.04 -14.16 9.26
CA GLU A 11 2.26 -13.78 9.99
C GLU A 11 2.73 -12.39 9.53
N GLU A 12 2.96 -11.49 10.50
CA GLU A 12 3.50 -10.16 10.25
C GLU A 12 5.03 -10.17 10.30
N ILE A 13 5.67 -9.66 9.24
CA ILE A 13 7.12 -9.62 9.11
C ILE A 13 7.63 -8.24 9.53
N SER A 14 8.23 -8.11 10.71
CA SER A 14 8.80 -6.85 11.19
C SER A 14 10.15 -6.55 10.52
N LYS A 15 10.26 -5.48 9.74
CA LYS A 15 11.55 -4.98 9.23
C LYS A 15 12.15 -3.97 10.22
N LYS A 16 13.39 -4.24 10.66
CA LYS A 16 14.22 -3.33 11.48
C LYS A 16 14.47 -2.01 10.75
N LYS A 17 14.22 -0.89 11.43
CA LYS A 17 14.44 0.50 11.00
C LYS A 17 15.94 0.79 10.81
N LYS A 18 16.34 1.35 9.67
CA LYS A 18 17.62 2.06 9.49
C LYS A 18 17.34 3.57 9.36
N THR A 19 17.84 4.34 10.32
CA THR A 19 18.19 5.78 10.21
C THR A 19 19.29 5.94 9.15
N SER A 20 19.50 7.02 8.39
CA SER A 20 19.05 8.42 8.35
C SER A 20 19.69 9.07 7.11
N SER A 21 19.04 10.05 6.47
CA SER A 21 19.74 11.16 5.80
C SER A 21 18.77 12.29 5.49
N GLU A 22 19.04 13.43 6.11
CA GLU A 22 18.38 14.72 5.96
C GLU A 22 18.58 15.28 4.55
N ASN A 23 17.59 16.01 4.04
CA ASN A 23 17.82 17.15 3.15
C ASN A 23 16.67 18.17 3.30
N LYS A 24 17.00 19.33 3.88
CA LYS A 24 16.16 20.54 3.93
C LYS A 24 16.54 21.47 2.79
N VAL A 25 15.61 21.76 1.86
CA VAL A 25 15.49 23.01 1.07
C VAL A 25 14.02 23.03 0.61
N GLY A 26 13.13 23.97 0.88
CA GLY A 26 13.26 25.43 0.97
C GLY A 26 12.71 26.05 -0.32
N VAL A 27 11.40 26.35 -0.38
CA VAL A 27 10.71 27.47 -1.10
C VAL A 27 9.20 27.16 -1.12
N LYS A 28 8.39 28.04 -0.51
CA LYS A 28 6.94 28.11 -0.75
C LYS A 28 6.70 29.03 -1.96
N PRO A 29 5.90 28.64 -2.96
CA PRO A 29 5.11 29.60 -3.73
C PRO A 29 3.65 29.55 -3.28
N ALA A 30 3.05 30.73 -3.17
CA ALA A 30 1.67 30.93 -2.80
C ALA A 30 0.71 30.36 -3.86
N GLN A 31 -0.26 29.58 -3.37
CA GLN A 31 -1.66 29.49 -3.78
C GLN A 31 -1.99 29.64 -5.28
N ASN A 32 -2.09 28.49 -5.97
CA ASN A 32 -3.17 28.27 -6.93
C ASN A 32 -4.08 27.19 -6.34
N ILE A 33 -5.25 27.58 -5.85
CA ILE A 33 -6.32 26.66 -5.44
C ILE A 33 -6.94 26.10 -6.72
N MET A 34 -6.23 25.20 -7.38
CA MET A 34 -6.91 24.17 -8.15
C MET A 34 -7.29 23.12 -7.11
N GLN A 35 -8.58 22.93 -6.87
CA GLN A 35 -9.08 21.76 -6.17
C GLN A 35 -8.87 20.51 -7.05
N GLY A 36 -7.62 20.27 -7.46
CA GLY A 36 -7.19 19.00 -7.96
C GLY A 36 -7.23 18.04 -6.80
N THR A 37 -7.81 16.87 -7.01
CA THR A 37 -7.65 15.71 -6.15
C THR A 37 -6.16 15.45 -5.94
N HIS A 38 -5.60 16.03 -4.88
CA HIS A 38 -4.20 15.85 -4.55
C HIS A 38 -4.01 14.38 -4.20
N ARG A 39 -3.18 13.67 -4.97
CA ARG A 39 -2.84 12.27 -4.66
C ARG A 39 -2.15 12.25 -3.30
N PRO A 40 -2.71 11.57 -2.29
CA PRO A 40 -2.07 11.53 -0.98
C PRO A 40 -0.69 10.87 -1.09
N GLU A 41 0.24 11.33 -0.27
CA GLU A 41 1.58 10.75 -0.22
C GLU A 41 1.47 9.31 0.31
N VAL A 42 1.83 8.34 -0.53
CA VAL A 42 1.84 6.93 -0.15
C VAL A 42 3.02 6.72 0.78
N VAL A 43 2.72 6.41 2.04
CA VAL A 43 3.73 6.31 3.11
C VAL A 43 4.36 4.92 3.13
N ASP A 44 3.55 3.89 2.87
CA ASP A 44 4.00 2.51 2.92
C ASP A 44 3.17 1.63 1.96
N ALA A 45 3.75 0.51 1.55
CA ALA A 45 3.07 -0.50 0.77
C ALA A 45 3.45 -1.90 1.26
N LYS A 46 2.43 -2.73 1.49
CA LYS A 46 2.61 -4.15 1.83
C LYS A 46 2.28 -5.01 0.61
N VAL A 47 3.16 -5.96 0.30
CA VAL A 47 2.97 -6.92 -0.80
C VAL A 47 2.63 -8.28 -0.23
N TYR A 48 1.51 -8.84 -0.67
CA TYR A 48 1.02 -10.14 -0.25
C TYR A 48 1.05 -11.12 -1.42
N LYS A 49 1.49 -12.34 -1.15
CA LYS A 49 1.37 -13.46 -2.09
C LYS A 49 0.13 -14.26 -1.74
N LEU A 50 -0.87 -14.21 -2.60
CA LEU A 50 -2.10 -14.98 -2.47
C LEU A 50 -2.00 -16.26 -3.30
N LYS A 51 -2.15 -17.41 -2.63
CA LYS A 51 -2.45 -18.68 -3.30
C LYS A 51 -3.96 -18.91 -3.22
N SER A 52 -4.59 -19.14 -4.37
CA SER A 52 -6.04 -19.30 -4.48
C SER A 52 -6.36 -20.51 -5.34
N ALA A 53 -7.46 -21.21 -5.04
CA ALA A 53 -7.92 -22.35 -5.85
C ALA A 53 -8.52 -21.90 -7.21
N PHE A 54 -8.80 -20.60 -7.37
CA PHE A 54 -9.46 -20.05 -8.56
C PHE A 54 -8.49 -19.65 -9.68
N VAL A 55 -7.19 -19.63 -9.41
CA VAL A 55 -6.15 -19.23 -10.36
C VAL A 55 -4.99 -20.19 -10.25
N LYS A 56 -4.43 -20.56 -11.40
CA LYS A 56 -3.33 -21.55 -11.45
C LYS A 56 -2.07 -21.03 -10.78
N ASN A 57 -1.82 -19.72 -10.93
CA ASN A 57 -0.61 -19.07 -10.47
C ASN A 57 -0.86 -18.34 -9.14
N SER A 58 0.21 -18.07 -8.39
CA SER A 58 0.11 -17.18 -7.22
C SER A 58 -0.09 -15.74 -7.68
N VAL A 59 -0.99 -15.02 -7.01
CA VAL A 59 -1.26 -13.60 -7.28
C VAL A 59 -0.48 -12.75 -6.30
N PHE A 60 0.14 -11.69 -6.78
CA PHE A 60 0.76 -10.69 -5.91
C PHE A 60 -0.17 -9.48 -5.79
N ILE A 61 -0.51 -9.12 -4.55
CA ILE A 61 -1.41 -8.02 -4.23
C ILE A 61 -0.61 -6.98 -3.47
N THR A 62 -0.51 -5.77 -4.00
CA THR A 62 0.09 -4.64 -3.30
C THR A 62 -1.02 -3.79 -2.68
N LEU A 63 -0.99 -3.63 -1.35
CA LEU A 63 -1.85 -2.69 -0.63
C LEU A 63 -1.03 -1.46 -0.26
N SER A 64 -1.41 -0.32 -0.82
CA SER A 64 -0.80 0.98 -0.54
C SER A 64 -1.54 1.67 0.59
N TYR A 65 -0.80 2.31 1.48
CA TYR A 65 -1.33 3.02 2.63
C TYR A 65 -0.87 4.47 2.64
N VAL A 66 -1.72 5.33 3.19
CA VAL A 66 -1.44 6.76 3.39
C VAL A 66 -1.58 7.06 4.88
N ASN A 67 -0.83 8.06 5.34
CA ASN A 67 -1.05 8.62 6.65
C ASN A 67 -2.04 9.79 6.51
N ASP A 68 -3.20 9.66 7.13
CA ASP A 68 -4.24 10.68 7.17
C ASP A 68 -4.52 11.02 8.64
N PHE A 69 -4.06 12.19 9.08
CA PHE A 69 -4.18 12.66 10.47
C PHE A 69 -3.74 11.62 11.52
N ASP A 70 -2.52 11.10 11.38
CA ASP A 70 -1.92 10.06 12.25
C ASP A 70 -2.63 8.69 12.20
N VAL A 71 -3.55 8.49 11.25
CA VAL A 71 -4.20 7.21 11.00
C VAL A 71 -3.72 6.63 9.67
N ILE A 72 -3.17 5.42 9.72
CA ILE A 72 -2.78 4.67 8.52
C ILE A 72 -4.05 4.09 7.88
N ARG A 73 -4.35 4.50 6.64
CA ARG A 73 -5.53 4.02 5.90
C ARG A 73 -5.11 3.40 4.56
N PRO A 74 -5.72 2.28 4.14
CA PRO A 74 -5.50 1.76 2.80
C PRO A 74 -6.12 2.71 1.77
N ILE A 75 -5.42 2.96 0.67
CA ILE A 75 -5.90 3.87 -0.39
C ILE A 75 -6.01 3.20 -1.76
N GLU A 76 -5.16 2.22 -2.06
CA GLU A 76 -5.05 1.63 -3.39
C GLU A 76 -4.65 0.16 -3.28
N ILE A 77 -5.23 -0.66 -4.15
CA ILE A 77 -4.89 -2.06 -4.30
C ILE A 77 -4.44 -2.27 -5.75
N PHE A 78 -3.23 -2.79 -5.93
CA PHE A 78 -2.71 -3.16 -7.24
C PHE A 78 -2.66 -4.69 -7.39
N ILE A 79 -3.25 -5.17 -8.49
CA ILE A 79 -3.25 -6.57 -8.89
C ILE A 79 -2.97 -6.63 -10.39
N ASN A 80 -2.03 -7.45 -10.81
CA ASN A 80 -1.77 -7.69 -12.22
C ASN A 80 -2.85 -8.64 -12.78
N SER A 81 -3.56 -8.22 -13.82
CA SER A 81 -4.60 -9.04 -14.45
C SER A 81 -4.06 -10.33 -15.07
N LYS A 82 -2.79 -10.38 -15.47
CA LYS A 82 -2.13 -11.59 -15.98
C LYS A 82 -2.00 -12.70 -14.93
N ASP A 83 -2.03 -12.34 -13.64
CA ASP A 83 -1.95 -13.29 -12.55
C ASP A 83 -3.33 -13.92 -12.24
N LEU A 84 -4.40 -13.40 -12.86
CA LEU A 84 -5.79 -13.81 -12.63
C LEU A 84 -6.34 -14.80 -13.67
N THR A 85 -5.54 -15.17 -14.67
CA THR A 85 -5.91 -16.08 -15.77
C THR A 85 -5.30 -17.46 -15.64
#